data_AF-A0A3B9X648-F1
#
_entry.id   AF-A0A3B9X648-F1
#
_cell.length_a   1.000
_cell.length_b   1.000
_cell.length_c   1.000
_cell.angle_alpha   90.00
_cell.angle_beta   90.00
_cell.angle_gamma   90.00
#
_symmetry.space_group_name_H-M   'P 1'
#
loop_
_entity.id
_entity.type
_entity.pdbx_description
1 polymer ?
#
loop_
_entity_poly.entity_id
_entity_poly.type
_entity_poly.pdbx_seq_one_letter_code
_entity_poly.pdbx_strand_id
1 'polypeptide(L)'
;MIETTYYNVEQMVPNSPEGVGVWGWTCNTRNDKMTDRAEAEAKMAEEMAGWEKYLAEEQERVAEGPEEAKDYIAELQANVNFRITEEVKNFTHVCMFGYSDVHAYEIVKVVSDKTVEVRKMETKHDISHLEQVAGGFCGHVVNQRNQKVTYESDPSAPVVRIRKKKNNPEAWTANGQRFALATAPYAFYDYNF
;
A
#
# COMPACT_ATOMS: atom_id res chain seq x y z
N MET A 1 -16.60 -2.75 -9.11
CA MET A 1 -15.13 -2.77 -8.97
C MET A 1 -14.59 -1.39 -9.29
N ILE A 2 -13.60 -0.91 -8.54
CA ILE A 2 -12.85 0.31 -8.83
C ILE A 2 -11.45 -0.12 -9.25
N GLU A 3 -11.00 0.32 -10.41
CA GLU A 3 -9.64 0.12 -10.88
C GLU A 3 -8.81 1.37 -10.58
N THR A 4 -7.64 1.17 -9.98
CA THR A 4 -6.66 2.25 -9.75
C THR A 4 -5.29 1.79 -10.21
N THR A 5 -4.68 2.57 -11.10
CA THR A 5 -3.30 2.38 -11.53
C THR A 5 -2.37 3.14 -10.59
N TYR A 6 -1.40 2.44 -10.02
CA TYR A 6 -0.33 3.01 -9.23
C TYR A 6 0.97 3.00 -10.03
N TYR A 7 1.71 4.09 -10.00
CA TYR A 7 3.03 4.22 -10.62
C TYR A 7 4.08 4.20 -9.52
N ASN A 8 5.00 3.25 -9.59
CA ASN A 8 6.11 3.11 -8.66
C ASN A 8 7.41 3.43 -9.38
N VAL A 9 8.25 4.26 -8.77
CA VAL A 9 9.61 4.52 -9.25
C VAL A 9 10.54 3.51 -8.58
N GLU A 10 11.28 2.76 -9.38
CA GLU A 10 12.29 1.79 -8.94
C GLU A 10 13.68 2.25 -9.38
N GLN A 11 14.66 2.00 -8.52
CA GLN A 11 16.06 2.24 -8.79
C GLN A 11 16.80 0.89 -8.87
N MET A 12 17.71 0.75 -9.82
CA MET A 12 18.63 -0.38 -9.83
C MET A 12 19.64 -0.21 -8.70
N VAL A 13 19.59 -1.11 -7.71
CA VAL A 13 20.50 -1.11 -6.56
C VAL A 13 21.50 -2.26 -6.71
N PRO A 14 22.81 -2.04 -6.52
CA PRO A 14 23.77 -3.12 -6.41
C PRO A 14 23.45 -3.93 -5.14
N ASN A 15 22.86 -5.12 -5.29
CA ASN A 15 22.39 -5.92 -4.15
C ASN A 15 22.99 -7.34 -4.11
N SER A 16 24.14 -7.58 -4.73
CA SER A 16 24.89 -8.80 -4.46
C SER A 16 26.41 -8.65 -4.66
N PRO A 17 27.22 -9.46 -3.96
CA PRO A 17 28.66 -9.62 -4.22
C PRO A 17 28.99 -10.13 -5.64
N GLU A 18 28.00 -10.59 -6.39
CA GLU A 18 28.13 -11.17 -7.73
C GLU A 18 27.69 -10.18 -8.85
N GLY A 19 27.43 -8.91 -8.52
CA GLY A 19 27.35 -7.82 -9.49
C GLY A 19 26.09 -7.74 -10.36
N VAL A 20 25.06 -8.56 -10.10
CA VAL A 20 23.76 -8.42 -10.77
C VAL A 20 22.88 -7.44 -9.99
N GLY A 21 22.77 -6.21 -10.51
CA GLY A 21 21.88 -5.19 -9.96
C GLY A 21 20.44 -5.69 -9.87
N VAL A 22 19.82 -5.53 -8.69
CA VAL A 22 18.41 -5.87 -8.46
C VAL A 22 17.63 -4.56 -8.43
N TRP A 23 16.47 -4.54 -9.08
CA TRP A 23 15.55 -3.41 -8.97
C TRP A 23 15.02 -3.30 -7.54
N GLY A 24 15.45 -2.26 -6.85
CA GLY A 24 15.01 -1.90 -5.51
C GLY A 24 13.92 -0.84 -5.55
N TRP A 25 13.03 -0.88 -4.57
CA TRP A 25 12.00 0.12 -4.38
C TRP A 25 12.60 1.42 -3.86
N THR A 26 12.50 2.52 -4.61
CA THR A 26 12.82 3.86 -4.09
C THR A 26 11.68 4.48 -3.30
N CYS A 27 10.45 4.01 -3.52
CA CYS A 27 9.24 4.47 -2.82
C CYS A 27 8.88 3.50 -1.68
N ASN A 28 9.50 3.71 -0.51
CA ASN A 28 9.47 2.76 0.60
C ASN A 28 8.31 2.98 1.59
N THR A 29 7.40 3.93 1.34
CA THR A 29 6.27 4.21 2.24
C THR A 29 4.90 4.21 1.56
N ARG A 30 3.85 3.95 2.36
CA ARG A 30 2.44 4.04 1.93
C ARG A 30 2.08 5.40 1.31
N ASN A 31 2.84 6.45 1.62
CA ASN A 31 2.63 7.81 1.14
C ASN A 31 3.28 8.10 -0.22
N ASP A 32 4.11 7.20 -0.76
CA ASP A 32 4.80 7.38 -2.04
C ASP A 32 4.03 6.82 -3.24
N LYS A 33 2.79 6.36 -3.02
CA LYS A 33 1.94 5.79 -4.07
C LYS A 33 1.41 6.90 -4.96
N MET A 34 1.91 6.97 -6.19
CA MET A 34 1.46 7.95 -7.18
C MET A 34 0.39 7.32 -8.06
N THR A 35 -0.73 8.03 -8.27
CA THR A 35 -1.78 7.61 -9.22
C THR A 35 -1.75 8.45 -10.50
N ASP A 36 -0.87 9.44 -10.57
CA ASP A 36 -0.57 10.24 -11.75
C ASP A 36 0.81 9.87 -12.29
N ARG A 37 0.89 9.60 -13.59
CA ARG A 37 2.13 9.27 -14.28
C ARG A 37 3.07 10.47 -14.32
N ALA A 38 2.54 11.69 -14.47
CA ALA A 38 3.36 12.90 -14.51
C ALA A 38 4.07 13.15 -13.17
N GLU A 39 3.40 12.81 -12.05
CA GLU A 39 3.99 12.87 -10.70
C GLU A 39 5.13 11.85 -10.57
N ALA A 40 4.94 10.63 -11.08
CA ALA A 40 5.98 9.60 -11.10
C ALA A 40 7.18 9.97 -11.98
N GLU A 41 6.94 10.59 -13.14
CA GLU A 41 8.00 11.09 -14.03
C GLU A 41 8.78 12.24 -13.37
N ALA A 42 8.08 13.17 -12.71
CA ALA A 42 8.72 14.26 -11.96
C ALA A 42 9.59 13.73 -10.81
N LYS A 43 9.08 12.75 -10.05
CA LYS A 43 9.84 12.11 -8.97
C LYS A 43 11.05 11.35 -9.49
N MET A 44 10.90 10.60 -10.58
CA MET A 44 12.04 9.93 -11.23
C MET A 44 13.10 10.93 -11.68
N ALA A 45 12.70 12.07 -12.25
CA ALA A 45 13.62 13.13 -12.65
C ALA A 45 14.35 13.77 -11.45
N GLU A 46 13.66 13.97 -10.33
CA GLU A 46 14.26 14.46 -9.08
C GLU A 46 15.33 13.50 -8.54
N GLU A 47 15.01 12.20 -8.47
CA GLU A 47 15.95 11.16 -8.03
C GLU A 47 17.17 11.07 -8.97
N MET A 48 16.93 11.11 -10.28
CA MET A 48 18.01 11.14 -11.29
C MET A 48 18.91 12.36 -11.10
N ALA A 49 18.35 13.56 -10.90
CA ALA A 49 19.12 14.78 -10.67
C ALA A 49 19.94 14.72 -9.37
N GLY A 50 19.38 14.10 -8.32
CA GLY A 50 20.11 13.82 -7.07
C GLY A 50 21.32 12.93 -7.30
N TRP A 51 21.17 11.88 -8.11
CA TRP A 51 22.28 10.99 -8.49
C TRP A 51 23.31 11.65 -9.39
N GLU A 52 22.88 12.45 -10.38
CA GLU A 52 23.80 13.23 -11.21
C GLU A 52 24.67 14.16 -10.36
N LYS A 53 24.06 14.84 -9.38
CA LYS A 53 24.79 15.68 -8.43
C LYS A 53 25.78 14.87 -7.59
N TYR A 54 25.35 13.75 -7.01
CA TYR A 54 26.23 12.88 -6.22
C TYR A 54 27.41 12.37 -7.04
N LEU A 55 27.16 11.87 -8.26
CA LEU A 55 28.21 11.38 -9.15
C LEU A 55 29.19 12.49 -9.55
N ALA A 56 28.72 13.72 -9.79
CA ALA A 56 29.59 14.85 -10.09
C ALA A 56 30.51 15.21 -8.91
N GLU A 57 29.97 15.27 -7.69
CA GLU A 57 30.75 15.51 -6.46
C GLU A 57 31.78 14.38 -6.23
N GLU A 58 31.39 13.14 -6.50
CA GLU A 58 32.26 11.97 -6.31
C GLU A 58 33.37 11.89 -7.37
N GLN A 59 33.05 12.26 -8.62
CA GLN A 59 34.03 12.40 -9.70
C GLN A 59 35.08 13.47 -9.37
N GLU A 60 34.67 14.62 -8.83
CA GLU A 60 35.59 15.67 -8.40
C GLU A 60 36.48 15.18 -7.25
N ARG A 61 35.91 14.51 -6.24
CA ARG A 61 36.65 13.98 -5.09
C ARG A 61 37.71 12.94 -5.49
N VAL A 62 37.42 12.14 -6.51
CA VAL A 62 38.27 11.03 -6.94
C VAL A 62 39.18 11.42 -8.14
N ALA A 63 39.05 12.63 -8.67
CA ALA A 63 39.80 13.10 -9.84
C ALA A 63 41.33 12.95 -9.71
N GLU A 64 41.87 13.25 -8.53
CA GLU A 64 43.30 13.11 -8.20
C GLU A 64 43.63 11.80 -7.46
N GLY A 65 42.64 10.91 -7.30
CA GLY A 65 42.75 9.64 -6.59
C GLY A 65 43.26 8.47 -7.44
N PRO A 66 43.35 7.26 -6.84
CA PRO A 66 43.77 6.04 -7.54
C PRO A 66 42.76 5.65 -8.64
N GLU A 67 43.26 5.01 -9.71
CA GLU A 67 42.45 4.63 -10.87
C GLU A 67 41.29 3.69 -10.50
N GLU A 68 41.51 2.77 -9.56
CA GLU A 68 40.47 1.87 -9.02
C GLU A 68 39.24 2.63 -8.49
N ALA A 69 39.47 3.80 -7.88
CA ALA A 69 38.37 4.61 -7.38
C ALA A 69 37.62 5.30 -8.53
N LYS A 70 38.30 5.68 -9.62
CA LYS A 70 37.66 6.26 -10.81
C LYS A 70 36.86 5.21 -11.56
N ASP A 71 37.40 4.00 -11.68
CA ASP A 71 36.73 2.85 -12.27
C ASP A 71 35.44 2.52 -11.50
N TYR A 72 35.49 2.51 -10.16
CA TYR A 72 34.30 2.32 -9.33
C TYR A 72 33.22 3.38 -9.57
N ILE A 73 33.58 4.66 -9.70
CA ILE A 73 32.59 5.72 -10.00
C ILE A 73 32.03 5.58 -11.41
N ALA A 74 32.85 5.20 -12.40
CA ALA A 74 32.39 4.93 -13.76
C ALA A 74 31.43 3.72 -13.82
N GLU A 75 31.72 2.66 -13.06
CA GLU A 75 30.84 1.50 -12.91
C GLU A 75 29.52 1.88 -12.22
N LEU A 76 29.57 2.68 -11.16
CA LEU A 76 28.36 3.22 -10.52
C LEU A 76 27.52 4.02 -11.51
N GLN A 77 28.12 4.93 -12.26
CA GLN A 77 27.43 5.72 -13.27
C GLN A 77 26.79 4.85 -14.37
N ALA A 78 27.46 3.79 -14.80
CA ALA A 78 26.93 2.85 -15.78
C ALA A 78 25.78 1.97 -15.23
N ASN A 79 25.77 1.73 -13.92
CA ASN A 79 24.82 0.84 -13.25
C ASN A 79 23.62 1.57 -12.62
N VAL A 80 23.67 2.89 -12.44
CA VAL A 80 22.52 3.65 -11.94
C VAL A 80 21.46 3.70 -13.04
N ASN A 81 20.30 3.13 -12.76
CA ASN A 81 19.18 3.10 -13.69
C ASN A 81 17.86 3.27 -12.91
N PHE A 82 16.90 3.93 -13.53
CA PHE A 82 15.57 4.17 -12.97
C PHE A 82 14.50 3.73 -13.94
N ARG A 83 13.38 3.24 -13.39
CA ARG A 83 12.20 2.92 -14.20
C ARG A 83 10.92 3.21 -13.44
N ILE A 84 9.85 3.38 -14.21
CA ILE A 84 8.49 3.46 -13.69
C ILE A 84 7.81 2.12 -13.95
N THR A 85 7.31 1.50 -12.88
CA THR A 85 6.53 0.27 -12.92
C THR A 85 5.05 0.60 -12.66
N GLU A 86 4.16 0.07 -13.50
CA GLU A 86 2.71 0.23 -13.36
C GLU A 86 2.12 -0.95 -12.58
N GLU A 87 1.39 -0.68 -11.51
CA GLU A 87 0.65 -1.67 -10.72
C GLU A 87 -0.85 -1.35 -10.75
N VAL A 88 -1.61 -2.13 -11.52
CA VAL A 88 -3.07 -1.98 -11.58
C VAL A 88 -3.72 -2.76 -10.44
N LYS A 89 -4.46 -2.06 -9.58
CA LYS A 89 -5.21 -2.65 -8.46
C LYS A 89 -6.70 -2.60 -8.69
N ASN A 90 -7.31 -3.77 -8.58
CA ASN A 90 -8.74 -3.97 -8.71
C ASN A 90 -9.40 -4.09 -7.33
N PHE A 91 -10.05 -3.03 -6.91
CA PHE A 91 -10.79 -2.98 -5.66
C PHE A 91 -12.21 -3.49 -5.87
N THR A 92 -12.51 -4.61 -5.22
CA THR A 92 -13.83 -5.27 -5.25
C THR A 92 -14.57 -5.10 -3.94
N HIS A 93 -13.85 -4.79 -2.86
CA HIS A 93 -14.36 -4.72 -1.49
C HIS A 93 -14.01 -3.38 -0.83
N VAL A 94 -14.66 -3.14 0.30
CA VAL A 94 -14.43 -1.99 1.16
C VAL A 94 -14.44 -2.46 2.62
N CYS A 95 -13.53 -1.93 3.43
CA CYS A 95 -13.49 -2.17 4.86
C CYS A 95 -14.04 -0.95 5.60
N MET A 96 -15.06 -1.14 6.44
CA MET A 96 -15.54 -0.10 7.35
C MET A 96 -14.79 -0.22 8.67
N PHE A 97 -14.14 0.86 9.10
CA PHE A 97 -13.40 0.92 10.36
C PHE A 97 -14.28 1.50 11.46
N GLY A 98 -14.58 0.66 12.45
CA GLY A 98 -15.18 1.04 13.71
C GLY A 98 -14.18 1.73 14.64
N TYR A 99 -14.32 1.45 15.94
CA TYR A 99 -13.34 1.87 16.94
C TYR A 99 -12.13 0.93 16.89
N SER A 100 -12.35 -0.33 17.26
CA SER A 100 -11.41 -1.44 17.15
C SER A 100 -11.79 -2.42 16.02
N ASP A 101 -13.09 -2.64 15.81
CA ASP A 101 -13.63 -3.55 14.80
C ASP A 101 -13.46 -3.07 13.36
N VAL A 102 -13.45 -4.05 12.44
CA VAL A 102 -13.49 -3.84 11.00
C VAL A 102 -14.57 -4.73 10.38
N HIS A 103 -15.42 -4.14 9.56
CA HIS A 103 -16.49 -4.86 8.87
C HIS A 103 -16.25 -4.89 7.36
N ALA A 104 -16.44 -6.06 6.75
CA ALA A 104 -16.31 -6.27 5.31
C ALA A 104 -17.56 -5.82 4.55
N TYR A 105 -17.34 -5.13 3.44
CA TYR A 105 -18.35 -4.74 2.47
C TYR A 105 -17.89 -5.12 1.06
N GLU A 106 -18.83 -5.46 0.19
CA GLU A 106 -18.62 -5.64 -1.25
C GLU A 106 -19.08 -4.40 -2.02
N ILE A 107 -18.38 -4.07 -3.11
CA ILE A 107 -18.77 -2.97 -4.01
C ILE A 107 -19.82 -3.51 -4.98
N VAL A 108 -21.07 -3.10 -4.80
CA VAL A 108 -22.19 -3.51 -5.65
C VAL A 108 -22.23 -2.69 -6.93
N LYS A 109 -22.00 -1.38 -6.83
CA LYS A 109 -22.07 -0.47 -7.98
C LYS A 109 -21.17 0.74 -7.82
N VAL A 110 -20.52 1.13 -8.91
CA VAL A 110 -19.81 2.42 -9.01
C VAL A 110 -20.78 3.43 -9.62
N VAL A 111 -21.13 4.46 -8.86
CA VAL A 111 -22.07 5.51 -9.31
C VAL A 111 -21.32 6.64 -10.00
N SER A 112 -20.17 7.04 -9.45
CA SER A 112 -19.24 7.99 -10.04
C SER A 112 -17.82 7.76 -9.50
N ASP A 113 -16.85 8.51 -10.03
CA ASP A 113 -15.49 8.67 -9.50
C ASP A 113 -15.39 8.93 -7.99
N LYS A 114 -16.44 9.50 -7.39
CA LYS A 114 -16.52 9.95 -6.00
C LYS A 114 -17.57 9.22 -5.17
N THR A 115 -18.42 8.40 -5.79
CA THR A 115 -19.55 7.76 -5.10
C THR A 115 -19.69 6.31 -5.51
N VAL A 116 -19.73 5.41 -4.53
CA VAL A 116 -19.98 3.98 -4.75
C VAL A 116 -21.05 3.46 -3.80
N GLU A 117 -21.76 2.43 -4.24
CA GLU A 117 -22.74 1.68 -3.47
C GLU A 117 -22.09 0.39 -2.99
N VAL A 118 -22.09 0.22 -1.66
CA VAL A 118 -21.50 -0.92 -0.97
C VAL A 118 -22.56 -1.67 -0.16
N ARG A 119 -22.36 -2.96 0.01
CA ARG A 119 -23.25 -3.82 0.80
C ARG A 119 -22.43 -4.61 1.81
N LYS A 120 -22.93 -4.71 3.05
CA LYS A 120 -22.24 -5.44 4.12
C LYS A 120 -22.24 -6.93 3.79
N MET A 121 -21.10 -7.59 3.99
CA MET A 121 -21.00 -9.05 3.88
C MET A 121 -21.36 -9.71 5.21
N GLU A 122 -21.88 -10.92 5.16
CA GLU A 122 -22.02 -11.77 6.34
C GLU A 122 -20.64 -12.34 6.70
N THR A 123 -20.25 -12.19 7.97
CA THR A 123 -18.94 -12.60 8.46
C THR A 123 -19.07 -13.45 9.71
N LYS A 124 -18.40 -14.60 9.74
CA LYS A 124 -18.32 -15.48 10.93
C LYS A 124 -16.87 -15.57 11.38
N HIS A 125 -16.66 -15.26 12.65
CA HIS A 125 -15.33 -15.22 13.28
C HIS A 125 -15.12 -16.48 14.10
N ASP A 126 -13.99 -17.16 13.89
CA ASP A 126 -13.55 -18.33 14.64
C ASP A 126 -12.23 -18.03 15.35
N ILE A 127 -12.26 -18.16 16.67
CA ILE A 127 -11.13 -17.98 17.59
C ILE A 127 -10.84 -19.25 18.40
N SER A 128 -11.46 -20.38 18.07
CA SER A 128 -11.32 -21.63 18.83
C SER A 128 -9.87 -22.13 18.89
N HIS A 129 -9.03 -21.77 17.92
CA HIS A 129 -7.61 -22.09 17.87
C HIS A 129 -6.71 -21.10 18.62
N LEU A 130 -7.26 -20.02 19.18
CA LEU A 130 -6.51 -19.00 19.89
C LEU A 130 -6.54 -19.23 21.40
N GLU A 131 -5.45 -18.85 22.07
CA GLU A 131 -5.35 -18.91 23.52
C GLU A 131 -6.20 -17.82 24.17
N GLN A 132 -7.00 -18.24 25.15
CA GLN A 132 -7.91 -17.39 25.90
C GLN A 132 -7.52 -17.45 27.37
N VAL A 133 -7.10 -16.31 27.91
CA VAL A 133 -6.62 -16.17 29.28
C VAL A 133 -7.70 -15.50 30.12
N ALA A 134 -8.00 -16.08 31.29
CA ALA A 134 -8.89 -15.46 32.26
C ALA A 134 -8.19 -14.27 32.94
N GLY A 135 -8.75 -13.06 32.79
CA GLY A 135 -8.22 -11.82 33.39
C GLY A 135 -8.64 -10.57 32.61
N GLY A 136 -8.62 -9.39 33.26
CA GLY A 136 -9.10 -8.13 32.68
C GLY A 136 -10.62 -7.91 32.85
N PHE A 137 -11.21 -6.99 32.07
CA PHE A 137 -12.64 -6.67 32.15
C PHE A 137 -13.54 -7.76 31.54
N CYS A 138 -13.09 -8.44 30.47
CA CYS A 138 -13.87 -9.46 29.76
C CYS A 138 -13.08 -10.74 29.37
N GLY A 139 -11.86 -10.92 29.90
CA GLY A 139 -10.92 -11.93 29.41
C GLY A 139 -9.92 -11.35 28.40
N HIS A 140 -8.92 -12.14 28.02
CA HIS A 140 -7.91 -11.76 27.04
C HIS A 140 -7.70 -12.85 25.99
N VAL A 141 -7.88 -12.50 24.71
CA VAL A 141 -7.56 -13.37 23.56
C VAL A 141 -6.18 -13.00 23.02
N VAL A 142 -5.22 -13.91 23.20
CA VAL A 142 -3.84 -13.75 22.76
C VAL A 142 -3.79 -13.86 21.23
N ASN A 143 -3.03 -12.96 20.57
CA ASN A 143 -2.88 -12.94 19.12
C ASN A 143 -4.22 -12.89 18.35
N GLN A 144 -5.24 -12.20 18.87
CA GLN A 144 -6.58 -12.13 18.28
C GLN A 144 -6.64 -11.73 16.79
N ARG A 145 -5.60 -11.06 16.27
CA ARG A 145 -5.48 -10.74 14.84
C ARG A 145 -5.37 -11.98 13.94
N ASN A 146 -5.06 -13.15 14.51
CA ASN A 146 -5.00 -14.44 13.82
C ASN A 146 -6.35 -15.18 13.81
N GLN A 147 -7.46 -14.49 14.11
CA GLN A 147 -8.80 -15.04 13.97
C GLN A 147 -9.07 -15.49 12.52
N LYS A 148 -9.79 -16.60 12.38
CA LYS A 148 -10.25 -17.08 11.08
C LYS A 148 -11.60 -16.45 10.80
N VAL A 149 -11.81 -15.98 9.56
CA VAL A 149 -13.05 -15.32 9.17
C VAL A 149 -13.57 -15.92 7.88
N THR A 150 -14.83 -16.30 7.86
CA THR A 150 -15.55 -16.65 6.63
C THR A 150 -16.35 -15.46 6.14
N TYR A 151 -16.48 -15.34 4.82
CA TYR A 151 -17.16 -14.22 4.16
C TYR A 151 -18.22 -14.76 3.20
N GLU A 152 -19.45 -14.28 3.33
CA GLU A 152 -20.56 -14.62 2.43
C GLU A 152 -21.25 -13.34 1.97
N SER A 153 -21.56 -13.23 0.67
CA SER A 153 -22.39 -12.12 0.17
C SER A 153 -23.82 -12.32 0.66
N ASP A 154 -24.41 -11.29 1.26
CA ASP A 154 -25.81 -11.28 1.68
C ASP A 154 -26.61 -10.36 0.75
N PRO A 155 -27.39 -10.88 -0.21
CA PRO A 155 -28.18 -10.06 -1.12
C PRO A 155 -29.28 -9.25 -0.44
N SER A 156 -29.71 -9.65 0.75
CA SER A 156 -30.77 -9.00 1.51
C SER A 156 -30.27 -7.82 2.35
N ALA A 157 -28.96 -7.73 2.57
CA ALA A 157 -28.34 -6.62 3.31
C ALA A 157 -28.58 -5.26 2.62
N PRO A 158 -28.79 -4.18 3.40
CA PRO A 158 -29.03 -2.86 2.85
C PRO A 158 -27.80 -2.34 2.09
N VAL A 159 -28.05 -1.68 0.97
CA VAL A 159 -27.02 -1.00 0.19
C VAL A 159 -26.79 0.41 0.75
N VAL A 160 -25.55 0.72 1.06
CA VAL A 160 -25.12 2.01 1.60
C VAL A 160 -24.29 2.75 0.55
N ARG A 161 -24.56 4.04 0.36
CA ARG A 161 -23.74 4.90 -0.49
C ARG A 161 -22.60 5.51 0.32
N ILE A 162 -21.37 5.25 -0.10
CA ILE A 162 -20.17 5.89 0.45
C ILE A 162 -19.59 6.88 -0.56
N ARG A 163 -18.97 7.94 -0.03
CA ARG A 163 -18.40 9.04 -0.82
C ARG A 163 -16.93 9.24 -0.49
N LYS A 164 -16.14 9.48 -1.53
CA LYS A 164 -14.73 9.89 -1.44
C LYS A 164 -14.63 11.28 -0.81
N LYS A 165 -13.71 11.47 0.15
CA LYS A 165 -13.48 12.79 0.75
C LYS A 165 -12.80 13.72 -0.25
N LYS A 166 -13.21 15.00 -0.25
CA LYS A 166 -12.67 16.03 -1.15
C LYS A 166 -11.15 16.23 -1.01
N ASN A 167 -10.64 16.22 0.23
CA ASN A 167 -9.24 16.54 0.52
C ASN A 167 -8.39 15.30 0.88
N ASN A 168 -8.97 14.10 0.78
CA ASN A 168 -8.23 12.85 0.99
C ASN A 168 -8.82 11.79 0.05
N PRO A 169 -8.18 11.56 -1.11
CA PRO A 169 -8.71 10.64 -2.12
C PRO A 169 -8.71 9.17 -1.66
N GLU A 170 -7.93 8.80 -0.66
CA GLU A 170 -7.93 7.45 -0.12
C GLU A 170 -9.04 7.21 0.92
N ALA A 171 -9.63 8.28 1.46
CA ALA A 171 -10.62 8.20 2.51
C ALA A 171 -12.05 8.21 1.95
N TRP A 172 -12.81 7.16 2.28
CA TRP A 172 -14.22 7.04 1.95
C TRP A 172 -15.07 7.17 3.22
N THR A 173 -16.25 7.78 3.12
CA THR A 173 -17.11 8.03 4.28
C THR A 173 -18.60 7.93 3.94
N ALA A 174 -19.39 7.55 4.94
CA ALA A 174 -20.84 7.70 4.97
C ALA A 174 -21.30 7.84 6.42
N ASN A 175 -22.21 8.76 6.71
CA ASN A 175 -22.85 8.90 8.03
C ASN A 175 -21.88 8.87 9.23
N GLY A 176 -20.72 9.54 9.12
CA GLY A 176 -19.69 9.57 10.18
C GLY A 176 -18.79 8.33 10.24
N GLN A 177 -19.09 7.26 9.50
CA GLN A 177 -18.26 6.07 9.39
C GLN A 177 -17.12 6.25 8.37
N ARG A 178 -16.02 5.53 8.60
CA ARG A 178 -14.80 5.57 7.79
C ARG A 178 -14.65 4.27 7.02
N PHE A 179 -14.27 4.38 5.75
CA PHE A 179 -14.14 3.27 4.84
C PHE A 179 -12.82 3.36 4.06
N ALA A 180 -12.22 2.23 3.71
CA ALA A 180 -11.11 2.14 2.75
C ALA A 180 -11.33 1.01 1.75
N LEU A 181 -10.82 1.20 0.54
CA LEU A 181 -10.90 0.21 -0.53
C LEU A 181 -10.00 -1.00 -0.22
N ALA A 182 -10.47 -2.19 -0.61
CA ALA A 182 -9.74 -3.44 -0.45
C ALA A 182 -9.89 -4.33 -1.70
N THR A 183 -8.83 -5.07 -2.02
CA THR A 183 -8.81 -6.04 -3.14
C THR A 183 -9.48 -7.37 -2.77
N ALA A 184 -9.61 -7.64 -1.46
CA ALA A 184 -10.24 -8.81 -0.87
C ALA A 184 -11.07 -8.40 0.36
N PRO A 185 -12.09 -9.18 0.77
CA PRO A 185 -12.84 -8.87 1.97
C PRO A 185 -11.95 -8.99 3.20
N TYR A 186 -12.11 -8.05 4.13
CA TYR A 186 -11.43 -8.11 5.41
C TYR A 186 -12.38 -7.64 6.52
N ALA A 187 -12.41 -8.42 7.58
CA ALA A 187 -13.17 -8.13 8.78
C ALA A 187 -12.35 -8.58 9.99
N PHE A 188 -12.52 -7.86 11.08
CA PHE A 188 -11.82 -8.08 12.34
C PHE A 188 -12.80 -7.73 13.45
N TYR A 189 -12.97 -8.64 14.40
CA TYR A 189 -13.66 -8.37 15.64
C TYR A 189 -12.66 -8.32 16.78
N ASP A 190 -12.74 -7.28 17.61
CA ASP A 190 -11.90 -7.13 18.79
C ASP A 190 -12.53 -7.87 19.97
N TYR A 191 -12.00 -9.03 20.31
CA TYR A 191 -12.50 -9.82 21.43
C TYR A 191 -12.01 -9.31 22.79
N ASN A 192 -11.16 -8.28 22.80
CA ASN A 192 -10.59 -7.73 24.03
C ASN A 192 -11.28 -6.43 24.49
N PHE A 193 -12.34 -5.97 23.81
CA PHE A 193 -13.08 -4.73 24.12
C PHE A 193 -14.59 -4.85 23.95
#